data_AF-A0A7C3P0R0-F1
#
_entry.id   AF-A0A7C3P0R0-F1
#
_cell.length_a   1.000
_cell.length_b   1.000
_cell.length_c   1.000
_cell.angle_alpha   90.00
_cell.angle_beta   90.00
_cell.angle_gamma   90.00
#
_symmetry.space_group_name_H-M   'P 1'
#
loop_
_entity.id
_entity.type
_entity.pdbx_description
1 polymer ?
#
loop_
_entity_poly.entity_id
_entity_poly.type
_entity_poly.pdbx_seq_one_letter_code
_entity_poly.pdbx_strand_id
1 'polypeptide(L)' 'MKEKLPFSCPVCGQKKEYAFAELFEGAILTCPHCKLTLTLHGHMWKDVQKEIGKLKEKTSIS' A
#
# COMPACT_ATOMS: atom_id res chain seq x y z
N MET A 1 6.90 8.79 -13.62
CA MET A 1 7.51 8.26 -12.38
C MET A 1 6.61 7.16 -11.84
N LYS A 2 7.15 6.04 -11.33
CA LYS A 2 6.33 5.00 -10.68
C LYS A 2 6.05 5.47 -9.25
N GLU A 3 4.85 5.99 -9.00
CA GLU A 3 4.41 6.37 -7.65
C GLU A 3 4.35 5.12 -6.76
N LYS A 4 5.03 5.17 -5.61
CA LYS A 4 5.10 4.07 -4.65
C LYS A 4 4.55 4.50 -3.30
N LEU A 5 3.93 3.57 -2.59
CA LEU A 5 3.42 3.76 -1.23
C LEU A 5 4.14 2.84 -0.25
N PRO A 6 4.65 3.35 0.89
CA PRO A 6 5.15 2.50 1.96
C PRO A 6 3.99 1.81 2.68
N PHE A 7 3.86 0.49 2.52
CA PHE A 7 2.93 -0.36 3.26
C PHE A 7 3.67 -1.06 4.40
N SER A 8 3.14 -0.92 5.62
CA SER A 8 3.69 -1.61 6.79
C SER A 8 2.98 -2.95 6.98
N CYS A 9 3.74 -4.05 7.05
CA CYS A 9 3.15 -5.35 7.35
C CYS A 9 2.53 -5.34 8.75
N PRO A 10 1.24 -5.69 8.91
CA PRO A 10 0.56 -5.66 10.21
C PRO A 10 1.07 -6.72 11.20
N VAL A 11 1.82 -7.73 10.73
CA VAL A 11 2.33 -8.82 11.58
C VAL A 11 3.75 -8.55 12.07
N CYS A 12 4.65 -8.08 11.21
CA CYS A 12 6.06 -7.88 11.58
C CYS A 12 6.50 -6.40 11.60
N GLY A 13 5.62 -5.47 11.21
CA GLY A 13 5.94 -4.03 11.15
C GLY A 13 6.89 -3.63 10.02
N GLN A 14 7.37 -4.58 9.20
CA GLN A 14 8.31 -4.30 8.12
C GLN A 14 7.63 -3.46 7.03
N LYS A 15 8.25 -2.33 6.67
CA LYS A 15 7.78 -1.40 5.65
C LYS A 15 8.29 -1.81 4.27
N LYS A 16 7.37 -2.02 3.33
CA LYS A 16 7.69 -2.28 1.93
C LYS A 16 7.01 -1.25 1.04
N GLU A 17 7.76 -0.74 0.09
CA GLU A 17 7.23 0.15 -0.94
C GLU A 17 6.55 -0.67 -2.04
N TYR A 18 5.28 -0.42 -2.29
CA TYR A 18 4.51 -1.01 -3.39
C TYR A 18 4.21 0.06 -4.42
N ALA A 19 4.27 -0.26 -5.71
CA ALA A 19 3.78 0.66 -6.72
C ALA A 19 2.26 0.83 -6.60
N PHE A 20 1.73 2.01 -6.92
CA PHE A 20 0.27 2.22 -6.93
C PHE A 20 -0.45 1.23 -7.86
N ALA A 21 0.17 0.84 -8.97
CA ALA A 21 -0.37 -0.17 -9.88
C ALA A 21 -0.50 -1.56 -9.24
N GLU A 22 0.23 -1.85 -8.16
CA GLU A 22 0.15 -3.10 -7.41
C GLU A 22 -0.86 -3.04 -6.25
N LEU A 23 -1.34 -1.84 -5.89
CA LEU A 23 -2.31 -1.61 -4.82
C LEU A 23 -3.69 -1.41 -5.43
N PHE A 24 -4.44 -2.50 -5.58
CA PHE A 24 -5.82 -2.51 -6.07
C PHE A 24 -6.68 -3.48 -5.25
N GLU A 25 -8.01 -3.38 -5.37
CA GLU A 25 -8.91 -4.32 -4.69
C GLU A 25 -8.73 -5.75 -5.23
N GLY A 26 -8.46 -6.69 -4.33
CA GLY A 26 -8.09 -8.07 -4.63
C GLY A 26 -6.58 -8.31 -4.75
N ALA A 27 -5.74 -7.28 -4.65
CA ALA A 27 -4.28 -7.43 -4.77
C ALA A 27 -3.71 -8.33 -3.68
N ILE A 28 -2.82 -9.25 -4.07
CA ILE A 28 -2.13 -10.15 -3.15
C ILE A 28 -0.78 -9.54 -2.76
N LEU A 29 -0.67 -9.07 -1.53
CA LEU A 29 0.56 -8.50 -0.98
C LEU A 29 1.29 -9.57 -0.17
N THR A 30 2.51 -9.91 -0.61
CA THR A 30 3.38 -10.82 0.14
C THR A 30 4.50 -10.05 0.83
N CYS A 31 4.59 -10.19 2.15
CA CYS A 31 5.68 -9.64 2.92
C CYS A 31 6.94 -10.50 2.76
N PRO A 32 8.07 -9.98 2.26
CA PRO A 32 9.29 -10.76 2.07
C PRO A 32 9.93 -11.21 3.40
N HIS A 33 9.61 -10.52 4.51
CA HIS A 33 10.21 -10.79 5.82
C HIS A 33 9.50 -11.95 6.56
N CYS A 34 8.20 -11.82 6.81
CA CYS A 34 7.43 -12.85 7.52
C CYS A 34 6.71 -13.84 6.59
N LYS A 35 6.82 -13.64 5.26
CA LYS A 35 6.14 -14.44 4.22
C LYS A 35 4.62 -14.43 4.30
N LEU A 36 4.05 -13.51 5.07
CA LEU A 36 2.61 -13.32 5.17
C LEU A 36 2.06 -12.87 3.81
N THR A 37 1.01 -13.55 3.38
CA THR A 37 0.25 -13.21 2.19
C THR A 37 -1.08 -12.59 2.62
N LEU A 38 -1.32 -11.34 2.20
CA LEU A 38 -2.51 -10.57 2.51
C LEU A 38 -3.26 -10.25 1.23
N THR A 39 -4.58 -10.39 1.25
CA THR A 39 -5.42 -9.91 0.16
C THR A 39 -5.96 -8.54 0.52
N LEU A 40 -5.72 -7.55 -0.34
CA LEU A 40 -6.25 -6.21 -0.17
C LEU A 40 -7.74 -6.22 -0.52
N HIS A 41 -8.65 -6.09 0.45
CA HIS A 41 -10.08 -6.17 0.15
C HIS A 41 -10.91 -5.30 1.09
N GLY A 42 -12.05 -4.80 0.58
CA GLY A 42 -13.07 -4.11 1.38
C GLY A 42 -12.53 -2.90 2.16
N HIS A 43 -12.69 -2.93 3.49
CA HIS A 43 -12.28 -1.84 4.38
C HIS A 43 -10.79 -1.50 4.25
N MET A 44 -9.93 -2.51 4.15
CA MET A 44 -8.48 -2.32 4.08
C MET A 44 -8.07 -1.57 2.82
N TRP A 45 -8.77 -1.79 1.70
CA TRP A 45 -8.52 -1.06 0.45
C TRP A 45 -8.94 0.42 0.56
N LYS A 46 -10.09 0.71 1.17
CA LYS A 46 -10.55 2.10 1.37
C LYS A 46 -9.54 2.94 2.15
N ASP A 47 -8.95 2.36 3.20
CA ASP A 47 -7.89 3.02 3.96
C ASP A 47 -6.66 3.30 3.09
N VAL A 48 -6.22 2.33 2.29
CA VAL A 48 -5.11 2.51 1.34
C VAL A 48 -5.41 3.60 0.31
N GLN A 49 -6.63 3.64 -0.25
CA GLN A 49 -7.04 4.69 -1.19
C GLN A 49 -6.98 6.09 -0.55
N LYS A 50 -7.41 6.21 0.71
CA LYS A 50 -7.36 7.47 1.44
C LYS A 50 -5.92 7.96 1.62
N GLU A 51 -5.00 7.06 1.94
CA GLU A 51 -3.57 7.40 2.07
C GLU A 51 -2.96 7.77 0.71
N ILE A 52 -3.31 7.05 -0.38
CA ILE A 52 -2.91 7.41 -1.75
C ILE A 52 -3.38 8.83 -2.10
N GLY A 53 -4.63 9.17 -1.79
CA GLY A 53 -5.20 10.49 -2.02
C GLY A 53 -4.40 11.60 -1.33
N LYS A 54 -4.12 11.43 -0.03
CA LYS A 54 -3.31 12.39 0.75
C LYS A 54 -1.90 12.59 0.17
N LEU A 55 -1.27 11.53 -0.32
CA LEU A 55 0.07 11.61 -0.93
C LEU A 55 0.05 12.38 -2.25
N LYS A 56 -1.00 12.18 -3.07
CA LYS A 56 -1.18 12.93 -4.31
C LYS A 56 -1.40 14.42 -4.06
N GLU A 57 -2.21 14.77 -3.07
CA GLU A 57 -2.44 16.18 -2.70
C GLU A 57 -1.16 16.87 -2.21
N LYS A 58 -0.31 16.17 -1.45
CA LYS A 58 0.99 16.71 -1.01
C LYS A 58 1.99 16.92 -2.15
N THR A 59 1.89 16.15 -3.23
CA THR A 59 2.83 16.22 -4.36
C THR A 59 2.48 17.37 -5.33
N SER A 60 1.25 17.89 -5.31
CA SER A 60 0.84 19.05 -6.10
C SER A 60 1.20 20.41 -5.50
N ILE A 61 1.91 20.45 -4.37
CA ILE A 61 2.37 21.67 -3.71
C ILE A 61 3.88 21.52 -3.45
N SER A 62 4.69 21.56 -4.50
CA SER A 62 6.15 21.72 -4.43
C SER A 62 6.65 22.37 -5.71
#